data_AF-A0A920R0E0-F1
#
_entry.id   AF-A0A920R0E0-F1
#
_cell.length_a   1.000
_cell.length_b   1.000
_cell.length_c   1.000
_cell.angle_alpha   90.00
_cell.angle_beta   90.00
_cell.angle_gamma   90.00
#
_symmetry.space_group_name_H-M   'P 1'
#
loop_
_entity.id
_entity.type
_entity.pdbx_description
1 polymer ?
#
loop_
_entity_poly.entity_id
_entity_poly.type
_entity_poly.pdbx_seq_one_letter_code
_entity_poly.pdbx_strand_id
1 'polypeptide(L)' 'MPNVFLSPHIAGTSPRSRTRFFEEMVSELERHFSGHETFHNLTARTLANRRGD' A
#
# COMPACT_ATOMS: atom_id res chain seq x y z
N MET A 1 6.87 17.98 25.97
CA MET A 1 8.03 17.31 25.34
C MET A 1 8.64 18.25 24.31
N PRO A 2 9.74 18.94 24.64
CA PRO A 2 10.32 19.98 23.79
C PRO A 2 11.15 19.44 22.61
N ASN A 3 11.41 18.13 22.56
CA ASN A 3 12.33 17.46 21.65
C ASN A 3 11.65 16.39 20.78
N VAL A 4 10.37 16.59 20.46
CA VAL A 4 9.61 15.65 19.61
C VAL A 4 9.06 16.34 18.38
N PHE A 5 9.33 15.71 17.23
CA PHE A 5 8.72 16.06 15.96
C PHE A 5 7.57 15.10 15.68
N LEU A 6 6.40 15.65 15.41
CA LEU A 6 5.21 14.91 14.98
C LEU A 6 4.89 15.31 13.54
N SER A 7 4.57 14.32 12.72
CA SER A 7 4.11 14.55 11.36
C SER A 7 2.79 13.80 11.13
N PRO A 8 1.80 14.41 10.45
CA PRO A 8 0.47 13.83 10.29
C PRO A 8 0.44 12.80 9.15
N HIS A 9 1.22 11.72 9.27
CA HIS A 9 1.29 10.64 8.28
C HIS A 9 1.63 11.11 6.84
N ILE A 10 2.53 12.08 6.71
CA ILE A 10 2.87 12.74 5.42
C ILE A 10 4.06 12.14 4.68
N ALA A 11 4.63 11.03 5.17
CA ALA A 11 5.84 10.45 4.60
C ALA A 11 5.67 10.03 3.11
N GLY A 12 4.45 9.64 2.72
CA GLY A 12 4.11 9.23 1.36
C GLY A 12 3.37 10.29 0.53
N THR A 13 3.19 11.52 1.02
CA THR A 13 2.26 12.49 0.41
C THR A 13 2.92 13.46 -0.59
N SER A 14 4.02 13.06 -1.22
CA SER A 14 4.60 13.86 -2.30
C SER A 14 3.79 13.71 -3.61
N PRO A 15 3.80 14.72 -4.51
CA PRO A 15 3.07 14.63 -5.78
C PRO A 15 3.42 13.36 -6.58
N ARG A 16 4.71 13.02 -6.65
CA ARG A 16 5.19 11.80 -7.32
C ARG A 16 4.65 10.52 -6.67
N SER A 17 4.65 10.45 -5.34
CA SER A 17 4.21 9.25 -4.63
C SER A 17 2.70 9.03 -4.80
N ARG A 18 1.92 10.12 -4.75
CA ARG A 18 0.47 10.06 -4.95
C ARG A 18 0.09 9.46 -6.30
N THR A 19 0.70 9.96 -7.38
CA THR A 19 0.45 9.45 -8.74
C THR A 19 0.85 7.98 -8.86
N ARG A 20 2.08 7.63 -8.45
CA ARG A 20 2.59 6.25 -8.54
C ARG A 20 1.70 5.24 -7.79
N PHE A 21 1.29 5.56 -6.56
CA PHE A 21 0.46 4.62 -5.79
C PHE A 21 -0.91 4.40 -6.44
N PHE A 22 -1.52 5.45 -6.99
CA PHE A 22 -2.80 5.30 -7.67
C PHE A 22 -2.68 4.49 -8.97
N GLU A 23 -1.63 4.75 -9.77
CA GLU A 23 -1.34 3.98 -10.98
C GLU A 23 -1.18 2.48 -10.65
N GLU A 24 -0.38 2.13 -9.65
CA GLU A 24 -0.20 0.73 -9.23
C GLU A 24 -1.51 0.08 -8.76
N MET A 25 -2.37 0.80 -8.04
CA MET A 25 -3.68 0.29 -7.65
C MET A 25 -4.56 -0.03 -8.86
N VAL A 26 -4.58 0.84 -9.87
CA VAL A 26 -5.35 0.62 -11.10
C VAL A 26 -4.77 -0.54 -11.90
N SER A 27 -3.44 -0.61 -12.04
CA SER A 27 -2.76 -1.68 -12.75
C SER A 27 -3.01 -3.05 -12.11
N GLU A 28 -2.97 -3.17 -10.78
CA GLU A 28 -3.29 -4.43 -10.10
C GLU A 28 -4.75 -4.87 -10.33
N LEU A 29 -5.70 -3.93 -10.36
CA LEU A 29 -7.10 -4.24 -10.68
C LEU A 29 -7.24 -4.72 -12.13
N GLU A 30 -6.61 -4.04 -13.07
CA GLU A 30 -6.64 -4.42 -14.49
C GLU A 30 -6.06 -5.83 -14.70
N ARG A 31 -4.93 -6.15 -14.04
CA ARG A 31 -4.35 -7.50 -14.04
C ARG A 31 -5.34 -8.54 -13.51
N HIS A 32 -5.95 -8.27 -12.36
CA HIS A 32 -6.92 -9.19 -11.76
C HIS A 32 -8.10 -9.49 -12.68
N PHE A 33 -8.76 -8.46 -13.23
CA PHE A 33 -9.93 -8.64 -14.10
C PHE A 33 -9.58 -9.22 -15.47
N SER A 34 -8.34 -9.09 -15.91
CA SER A 34 -7.83 -9.72 -17.14
C SER A 34 -7.38 -11.17 -16.94
N GLY A 35 -7.47 -11.70 -15.70
CA GLY A 35 -7.06 -13.07 -15.37
C GLY A 35 -5.55 -13.27 -15.24
N HIS A 36 -4.78 -12.18 -15.09
CA HIS A 36 -3.34 -12.24 -14.84
C HIS A 36 -3.04 -12.36 -13.35
N GLU A 37 -1.89 -12.95 -13.01
CA GLU A 37 -1.38 -12.94 -11.65
C GLU A 37 -1.09 -11.51 -11.17
N THR A 38 -1.60 -11.14 -10.00
CA THR A 38 -1.33 -9.86 -9.33
C THR A 38 0.06 -9.87 -8.69
N PHE A 39 0.71 -8.70 -8.61
CA PHE A 39 2.07 -8.58 -8.07
C PHE A 39 2.11 -8.29 -6.57
N HIS A 40 1.07 -7.67 -6.01
CA HIS A 40 1.08 -7.11 -4.66
C HIS A 40 0.10 -7.83 -3.72
N ASN A 41 0.15 -9.17 -3.75
CA ASN A 41 -0.68 -10.01 -2.91
C ASN A 41 -0.27 -9.99 -1.44
N LEU A 42 -1.26 -10.06 -0.55
CA LEU A 42 -1.02 -10.28 0.87
C LEU A 42 -0.53 -11.71 1.10
N THR A 43 0.58 -11.86 1.81
CA THR A 43 1.08 -13.18 2.18
C THR A 43 0.19 -13.83 3.25
N ALA A 44 0.20 -15.16 3.34
CA ALA A 44 -0.50 -15.89 4.40
C ALA A 44 -0.11 -15.39 5.80
N ARG A 45 1.17 -15.05 6.00
CA ARG A 45 1.67 -14.46 7.25
C ARG A 45 1.07 -13.09 7.53
N THR A 46 0.96 -12.23 6.52
CA THR A 46 0.33 -10.90 6.66
C THR A 46 -1.13 -11.03 7.07
N LEU A 47 -1.84 -12.02 6.53
CA LEU A 47 -3.23 -12.31 6.88
C LEU A 47 -3.36 -12.84 8.31
N ALA A 48 -2.51 -13.78 8.72
CA ALA A 48 -2.49 -14.31 10.09
C ALA A 48 -2.23 -13.21 11.13
N ASN A 49 -1.20 -12.38 10.91
CA ASN A 49 -0.88 -11.24 11.77
C ASN A 49 -2.06 -10.27 11.93
N ARG A 50 -2.86 -10.07 10.87
CA ARG A 50 -4.03 -9.18 10.89
C ARG A 50 -5.21 -9.78 11.67
N ARG A 51 -5.31 -11.11 11.73
CA ARG A 51 -6.38 -11.85 12.41
C ARG A 51 -6.05 -12.20 13.86
N GLY A 52 -4.76 -12.23 14.21
CA GLY A 52 -4.29 -12.61 15.54
C GLY A 52 -4.10 -14.12 15.72
N ASP A 53 -3.92 -14.86 14.62
CA ASP A 53 -3.64 -16.29 14.58
C ASP A 53 -2.15 -16.61 14.74
#